data_AF-A0A0F9Q912-F1
#
_entry.id   AF-A0A0F9Q912-F1
#
_cell.length_a   1.000
_cell.length_b   1.000
_cell.length_c   1.000
_cell.angle_alpha   90.00
_cell.angle_beta   90.00
_cell.angle_gamma   90.00
#
_symmetry.space_group_name_H-M   'P 1'
#
loop_
_entity.id
_entity.type
_entity.pdbx_description
1 polymer ?
#
loop_
_entity_poly.entity_id
_entity_poly.type
_entity_poly.pdbx_seq_one_letter_code
_entity_poly.pdbx_strand_id
1 'polypeptide(L)'
;MLLQLLNILIVPLGAVMWFWGGCGSQCHPGLPPLNKSWRRHVWPVLIGITLYLNGITWQDSAFVGGLAVLANSLGYGHSKGWLQRILVAALLGAPFLVLNLTPLYVLATMLTFIPLYLLSRRYNWMTWGVVEAAVGATQGALVMTAIMGYHLAIVFKLIGMTG
;
A
#
# COMPACT_ATOMS: atom_id res chain seq x y z
N MET A 1 8.93 3.52 21.50
CA MET A 1 8.79 4.88 20.93
C MET A 1 9.09 4.93 19.43
N LEU A 2 10.28 4.52 18.96
CA LEU A 2 10.64 4.61 17.53
C LEU A 2 9.70 3.83 16.59
N LEU A 3 9.33 2.59 16.95
CA LEU A 3 8.41 1.76 16.15
C LEU A 3 7.00 2.37 16.06
N GLN A 4 6.52 3.01 17.13
CA GLN A 4 5.22 3.69 17.13
C GLN A 4 5.23 4.91 16.22
N LEU A 5 6.33 5.68 16.22
CA LEU A 5 6.51 6.79 15.29
C LEU A 5 6.56 6.28 13.85
N LEU A 6 7.26 5.18 13.58
CA LEU A 6 7.30 4.56 12.25
C LEU A 6 5.90 4.17 11.77
N ASN A 7 5.11 3.52 12.63
CA ASN A 7 3.73 3.13 12.35
C ASN A 7 2.86 4.36 12.02
N ILE A 8 2.90 5.41 12.85
CA ILE A 8 2.14 6.65 12.60
C ILE A 8 2.55 7.29 11.26
N LEU A 9 3.84 7.27 10.95
CA LEU A 9 4.38 7.92 9.77
C LEU A 9 4.26 7.10 8.49
N ILE A 10 3.93 5.80 8.53
CA ILE A 10 3.95 4.96 7.32
C ILE A 10 2.93 5.39 6.27
N VAL A 11 1.77 5.91 6.70
CA VAL A 11 0.74 6.44 5.80
C VAL A 11 1.19 7.73 5.10
N PRO A 12 1.60 8.80 5.83
CA PRO A 12 2.10 10.01 5.18
C PRO A 12 3.41 9.79 4.42
N LEU A 13 4.31 8.91 4.89
CA LEU A 13 5.53 8.55 4.16
C LEU A 13 5.20 7.87 2.84
N GLY A 14 4.27 6.91 2.84
CA GLY A 14 3.79 6.28 1.61
C GLY A 14 3.22 7.31 0.64
N ALA A 15 2.36 8.20 1.13
CA ALA A 15 1.77 9.26 0.32
C ALA A 15 2.84 10.18 -0.32
N VAL A 16 3.82 10.64 0.48
CA VAL A 16 4.89 11.54 0.01
C VAL A 16 5.83 10.83 -0.97
N MET A 17 6.26 9.60 -0.67
CA MET A 17 7.17 8.84 -1.53
C MET A 17 6.56 8.57 -2.91
N TRP A 18 5.26 8.25 -2.94
CA TRP A 18 4.55 8.04 -4.19
C TRP A 18 4.21 9.35 -4.90
N PHE A 19 3.83 10.41 -4.18
CA PHE A 19 3.65 11.74 -4.75
C PHE A 19 4.91 12.23 -5.45
N TRP A 20 6.06 12.23 -4.77
CA TRP A 20 7.35 12.61 -5.38
C TRP A 20 7.76 11.69 -6.53
N GLY A 21 7.47 10.40 -6.44
CA GLY A 21 7.73 9.46 -7.54
C GLY A 21 6.84 9.67 -8.78
N GLY A 22 5.63 10.19 -8.60
CA GLY A 22 4.67 10.48 -9.66
C GLY A 22 4.88 11.87 -10.27
N CYS A 23 5.11 12.86 -9.42
CA CYS A 23 5.26 14.28 -9.76
C CYS A 23 6.71 14.64 -10.18
N GLY A 24 7.72 13.92 -9.70
CA GLY A 24 9.13 14.37 -9.65
C GLY A 24 9.68 15.03 -10.93
N SER A 25 9.60 14.37 -12.08
CA SER A 25 10.14 14.93 -13.34
C SER A 25 9.22 15.94 -14.04
N GLN A 26 7.95 16.04 -13.63
CA GLN A 26 6.94 16.92 -14.26
C GLN A 26 6.62 18.16 -13.42
N CYS A 27 6.75 18.07 -12.09
CA CYS A 27 6.41 19.12 -11.13
C CYS A 27 7.62 19.97 -10.75
N HIS A 28 8.83 19.44 -10.94
CA HIS A 28 10.09 20.17 -10.75
C HIS A 28 10.97 20.04 -11.99
N PRO A 29 10.73 20.86 -13.04
CA PRO A 29 11.60 20.90 -14.21
C PRO A 29 12.99 21.39 -13.76
N GLY A 30 13.92 20.45 -13.59
CA GLY A 30 15.26 20.70 -13.04
C GLY A 30 15.77 19.60 -12.12
N LEU A 31 14.88 18.78 -11.55
CA LEU A 31 15.30 17.58 -10.82
C LEU A 31 15.48 16.40 -11.78
N PRO A 32 16.53 15.57 -11.60
CA PRO A 32 16.68 14.35 -12.36
C PRO A 32 15.44 13.47 -12.15
N PRO A 33 14.96 12.75 -13.18
CA PRO A 33 13.81 11.87 -13.03
C PRO A 33 14.10 10.85 -11.94
N LEU A 34 13.43 11.01 -10.78
CA LEU A 34 13.51 10.04 -9.70
C LEU A 34 13.15 8.67 -10.26
N ASN A 35 14.10 7.73 -10.19
CA ASN A 35 13.98 6.43 -10.83
C ASN A 35 12.69 5.73 -10.34
N LYS A 36 11.64 5.71 -11.15
CA LYS A 36 10.34 5.14 -10.76
C LYS A 36 10.43 3.66 -10.36
N SER A 37 11.53 2.99 -10.68
CA SER A 37 11.76 1.59 -10.37
C SER A 37 12.07 1.34 -8.89
N TRP A 38 12.73 2.27 -8.17
CA TRP A 38 13.12 2.02 -6.78
C TRP A 38 11.90 1.84 -5.88
N ARG A 39 10.85 2.65 -6.05
CA ARG A 39 9.61 2.56 -5.26
C ARG A 39 8.84 1.25 -5.47
N ARG A 40 9.01 0.59 -6.62
CA ARG A 40 8.32 -0.68 -6.91
C ARG A 40 8.89 -1.85 -6.12
N HIS A 41 10.11 -1.72 -5.60
CA HIS A 41 10.84 -2.79 -4.94
C HIS A 41 11.14 -2.44 -3.48
N VAL A 42 11.66 -1.23 -3.23
CA VAL A 42 12.05 -0.79 -1.88
C VAL A 42 10.83 -0.61 -0.99
N TRP A 43 9.76 0.03 -1.47
CA TRP A 43 8.58 0.29 -0.63
C TRP A 43 7.88 -0.99 -0.18
N PRO A 44 7.60 -1.98 -1.05
CA PRO A 44 7.10 -3.29 -0.62
C PRO A 44 7.99 -4.03 0.37
N VAL A 45 9.32 -3.94 0.23
CA VAL A 45 10.26 -4.54 1.19
C VAL A 45 10.15 -3.84 2.55
N LEU A 46 10.06 -2.50 2.57
CA LEU A 46 9.83 -1.76 3.80
C LEU A 46 8.51 -2.11 4.48
N ILE A 47 7.45 -2.39 3.69
CA ILE A 47 6.18 -2.92 4.22
C ILE A 47 6.42 -4.24 4.95
N GLY A 48 7.08 -5.21 4.31
CA GLY A 48 7.38 -6.51 4.92
C GLY A 48 8.22 -6.38 6.19
N ILE A 49 9.27 -5.56 6.16
CA ILE A 49 10.11 -5.30 7.35
C ILE A 49 9.27 -4.68 8.48
N THR A 50 8.40 -3.72 8.17
CA THR A 50 7.57 -3.06 9.17
C THR A 50 6.61 -4.02 9.84
N LEU A 51 5.97 -4.93 9.08
CA LEU A 51 5.10 -5.96 9.62
C LEU A 51 5.86 -6.91 10.55
N TYR A 52 7.04 -7.36 10.14
CA TYR A 52 7.89 -8.24 10.93
C TYR A 52 8.31 -7.60 12.26
N LEU A 53 8.73 -6.33 12.23
CA LEU A 53 9.07 -5.57 13.44
C LEU A 53 7.88 -5.36 14.39
N ASN A 54 6.66 -5.46 13.89
CA ASN A 54 5.42 -5.40 14.68
C ASN A 54 4.95 -6.79 15.17
N GLY A 55 5.79 -7.82 15.07
CA GLY A 55 5.53 -9.15 15.64
C GLY A 55 4.79 -10.13 14.72
N ILE A 56 4.44 -9.73 13.50
CA ILE A 56 3.88 -10.64 12.50
C ILE A 56 4.98 -11.61 12.05
N THR A 57 4.59 -12.86 11.76
CA THR A 57 5.56 -13.89 11.36
C THR A 57 6.35 -13.48 10.12
N TRP A 58 7.58 -13.96 9.99
CA TRP A 58 8.43 -13.59 8.85
C TRP A 58 7.84 -14.10 7.53
N GLN A 59 7.14 -15.24 7.55
CA GLN A 59 6.48 -15.83 6.39
C GLN A 59 5.35 -14.92 5.90
N ASP A 60 4.45 -14.52 6.80
CA ASP A 60 3.34 -13.64 6.46
C ASP A 60 3.85 -12.28 6.00
N SER A 61 4.85 -11.72 6.69
CA SER A 61 5.47 -10.45 6.35
C SER A 61 6.13 -10.48 4.96
N ALA A 62 6.87 -11.56 4.65
CA ALA A 62 7.49 -11.76 3.34
C ALA A 62 6.44 -11.95 2.25
N PHE A 63 5.36 -12.68 2.54
CA PHE A 63 4.26 -12.87 1.60
C PHE A 63 3.55 -11.55 1.29
N VAL A 64 3.21 -10.75 2.30
CA VAL A 64 2.61 -9.41 2.11
C VAL A 64 3.53 -8.50 1.31
N GLY A 65 4.83 -8.48 1.64
CA GLY A 65 5.83 -7.74 0.87
C GLY A 65 5.89 -8.20 -0.59
N GLY A 66 5.90 -9.52 -0.83
CA GLY A 66 5.90 -10.11 -2.17
C GLY A 66 4.67 -9.75 -2.99
N LEU A 67 3.47 -9.80 -2.39
CA LEU A 67 2.24 -9.36 -3.04
C LEU A 67 2.28 -7.86 -3.40
N ALA A 68 2.83 -7.02 -2.52
CA ALA A 68 3.01 -5.60 -2.80
C ALA A 68 4.04 -5.36 -3.94
N VAL A 69 5.11 -6.16 -4.05
CA VAL A 69 6.04 -6.12 -5.19
C VAL A 69 5.31 -6.47 -6.49
N LEU A 70 4.53 -7.56 -6.49
CA LEU A 70 3.76 -7.99 -7.66
C LEU A 70 2.76 -6.91 -8.10
N ALA A 71 1.99 -6.38 -7.14
CA ALA A 71 1.03 -5.30 -7.39
C ALA A 71 1.69 -4.07 -8.03
N ASN A 72 2.84 -3.65 -7.49
CA ASN A 72 3.57 -2.49 -8.00
C ASN A 72 4.29 -2.75 -9.34
N SER A 73 4.66 -4.01 -9.61
CA SER A 73 5.28 -4.44 -10.87
C SER A 73 4.27 -4.51 -12.03
N LEU A 74 3.00 -4.76 -11.74
CA LEU A 74 1.93 -4.71 -12.73
C LEU A 74 1.71 -3.31 -13.31
N GLY A 75 2.31 -2.26 -12.74
CA GLY A 75 2.39 -0.93 -13.32
C GLY A 75 1.05 -0.19 -13.26
N TYR A 76 0.86 0.56 -12.18
CA TYR A 76 -0.24 1.51 -12.08
C TYR A 76 0.07 2.73 -12.96
N GLY A 77 -0.71 2.96 -14.02
CA GLY A 77 -0.73 4.26 -14.70
C GLY A 77 -0.61 4.33 -16.21
N HIS A 78 0.23 3.51 -16.83
CA HIS A 78 0.68 3.87 -18.19
C HIS A 78 -0.21 3.39 -19.34
N SER A 79 -0.96 2.28 -19.26
CA SER A 79 -1.85 1.88 -20.38
C SER A 79 -2.78 0.68 -20.09
N LYS A 80 -3.29 0.50 -18.87
CA LYS A 80 -3.79 -0.83 -18.46
C LYS A 80 -5.28 -0.86 -18.14
N GLY A 81 -5.96 -1.82 -18.76
CA GLY A 81 -7.41 -2.05 -18.67
C GLY A 81 -7.90 -2.28 -17.25
N TRP A 82 -9.23 -2.19 -17.08
CA TRP A 82 -9.91 -2.30 -15.79
C TRP A 82 -9.51 -3.57 -15.01
N LEU A 83 -9.35 -4.70 -15.71
CA LEU A 83 -8.99 -5.98 -15.13
C LEU A 83 -7.64 -5.92 -14.38
N GLN A 84 -6.63 -5.27 -14.95
CA GLN A 84 -5.32 -5.18 -14.32
C GLN A 84 -5.32 -4.33 -13.06
N ARG A 85 -6.18 -3.30 -13.01
CA ARG A 85 -6.31 -2.44 -11.83
C ARG A 85 -7.06 -3.14 -10.71
N ILE A 86 -8.08 -3.93 -11.06
CA ILE A 86 -8.75 -4.84 -10.12
C ILE A 86 -7.76 -5.86 -9.58
N LEU A 87 -6.91 -6.45 -10.44
CA LEU A 87 -5.86 -7.38 -10.00
C LEU A 87 -4.86 -6.71 -9.06
N VAL A 88 -4.42 -5.47 -9.34
CA VAL A 88 -3.56 -4.71 -8.42
C VAL A 88 -4.26 -4.48 -7.07
N ALA A 89 -5.53 -4.07 -7.07
CA ALA A 89 -6.26 -3.84 -5.84
C ALA A 89 -6.52 -5.14 -5.05
N ALA A 90 -6.79 -6.25 -5.75
CA ALA A 90 -6.92 -7.57 -5.16
C ALA A 90 -5.59 -8.05 -4.56
N LEU A 91 -4.46 -7.84 -5.24
CA LEU A 91 -3.13 -8.18 -4.72
C LEU A 91 -2.76 -7.34 -3.50
N LEU A 92 -3.16 -6.07 -3.44
CA LEU A 92 -2.97 -5.22 -2.27
C LEU A 92 -3.93 -5.55 -1.12
N GLY A 93 -5.12 -6.09 -1.42
CA GLY A 93 -6.09 -6.53 -0.41
C GLY A 93 -5.85 -7.95 0.11
N ALA A 94 -5.29 -8.86 -0.70
CA ALA A 94 -4.99 -10.25 -0.34
C ALA A 94 -4.18 -10.45 0.96
N PRO A 95 -3.25 -9.55 1.36
CA PRO A 95 -2.62 -9.55 2.68
C PRO A 95 -3.60 -9.67 3.86
N PHE A 96 -4.79 -9.08 3.76
CA PHE A 96 -5.79 -9.16 4.83
C PHE A 96 -6.33 -10.57 5.03
N LEU A 97 -6.45 -11.36 3.97
CA LEU A 97 -6.91 -12.74 4.07
C LEU A 97 -5.87 -13.62 4.78
N VAL A 98 -4.58 -13.41 4.49
CA VAL A 98 -3.48 -14.15 5.12
C VAL A 98 -3.37 -13.84 6.61
N LEU A 99 -3.61 -12.58 6.98
CA LEU A 99 -3.61 -12.15 8.38
C LEU A 99 -4.92 -12.48 9.12
N ASN A 100 -5.79 -13.30 8.53
CA ASN A 100 -7.11 -13.69 9.07
C ASN A 100 -8.01 -12.48 9.41
N LEU A 101 -7.87 -11.39 8.66
CA LEU A 101 -8.71 -10.20 8.79
C LEU A 101 -9.95 -10.32 7.89
N THR A 102 -10.98 -9.53 8.19
CA THR A 102 -12.26 -9.63 7.47
C THR A 102 -12.08 -9.39 5.97
N PRO A 103 -12.70 -10.22 5.10
CA PRO A 103 -12.67 -10.02 3.65
C PRO A 103 -13.27 -8.68 3.21
N LEU A 104 -14.02 -8.00 4.09
CA LEU A 104 -14.49 -6.63 3.85
C LEU A 104 -13.34 -5.64 3.58
N TYR A 105 -12.16 -5.85 4.16
CA TYR A 105 -11.00 -4.99 3.89
C TYR A 105 -10.46 -5.18 2.47
N VAL A 106 -10.56 -6.38 1.90
CA VAL A 106 -10.22 -6.65 0.49
C VAL A 106 -11.17 -5.86 -0.41
N LEU A 107 -12.48 -5.95 -0.15
CA LEU A 107 -13.50 -5.22 -0.91
C LEU A 107 -13.31 -3.70 -0.78
N ALA A 108 -13.06 -3.19 0.43
CA ALA A 108 -12.78 -1.78 0.64
C ALA A 108 -11.56 -1.32 -0.16
N THR A 109 -10.48 -2.13 -0.17
CA THR A 109 -9.29 -1.85 -0.98
C THR A 109 -9.66 -1.79 -2.46
N MET A 110 -10.43 -2.75 -2.98
CA MET A 110 -10.89 -2.72 -4.37
C MET A 110 -11.73 -1.48 -4.70
N LEU A 111 -12.65 -1.09 -3.80
CA LEU A 111 -13.51 0.08 -3.98
C LEU A 111 -12.72 1.40 -3.99
N THR A 112 -11.66 1.54 -3.17
CA THR A 112 -10.83 2.76 -3.17
C THR A 112 -10.10 3.01 -4.48
N PHE A 113 -9.86 1.96 -5.29
CA PHE A 113 -9.19 2.08 -6.58
C PHE A 113 -10.13 2.53 -7.72
N ILE A 114 -11.45 2.46 -7.55
CA ILE A 114 -12.45 2.93 -8.52
C ILE A 114 -12.38 4.46 -8.72
N PRO A 115 -12.47 5.31 -7.69
CA PRO A 115 -12.36 6.76 -7.87
C PRO A 115 -10.98 7.19 -8.35
N LEU A 116 -9.91 6.52 -7.88
CA LEU A 116 -8.54 6.78 -8.36
C LEU A 116 -8.38 6.49 -9.85
N TYR A 117 -9.06 5.47 -10.34
CA TYR A 117 -9.11 5.18 -11.77
C TYR A 117 -9.81 6.29 -12.56
N LEU A 118 -11.00 6.73 -12.11
CA LEU A 118 -11.73 7.82 -12.78
C LEU A 118 -10.91 9.10 -12.81
N LEU A 119 -10.20 9.41 -11.73
CA LEU A 119 -9.28 10.55 -11.65
C LEU A 119 -8.08 10.41 -12.58
N SER A 120 -7.51 9.21 -12.70
CA SER A 120 -6.34 8.97 -13.58
C SER A 120 -6.62 9.20 -15.06
N ARG A 121 -7.89 9.18 -15.50
CA ARG A 121 -8.29 9.44 -16.88
C ARG A 121 -8.33 10.91 -17.27
N ARG A 122 -8.18 11.85 -16.33
CA ARG A 122 -8.26 13.29 -16.63
C ARG A 122 -7.00 13.85 -17.31
N TYR A 123 -5.98 13.02 -17.58
CA TYR A 123 -4.73 13.34 -18.31
C TYR A 123 -4.05 14.66 -17.90
N ASN A 124 -4.16 15.05 -16.62
CA ASN A 124 -3.48 16.22 -16.06
C ASN A 124 -2.48 15.76 -14.98
N TRP A 125 -1.29 16.37 -14.99
CA TRP A 125 -0.19 16.10 -14.07
C TRP A 125 -0.57 16.27 -12.60
N MET A 126 -1.41 17.25 -12.25
CA MET A 126 -1.88 17.42 -10.86
C MET A 126 -2.71 16.23 -10.41
N THR A 127 -3.61 15.77 -11.27
CA THR A 127 -4.47 14.62 -10.99
C THR A 127 -3.65 13.34 -10.90
N TRP A 128 -2.61 13.22 -11.73
CA TRP A 128 -1.64 12.13 -11.67
C TRP A 128 -0.88 12.09 -10.35
N GLY A 129 -0.40 13.25 -9.87
CA GLY A 129 0.25 13.37 -8.56
C GLY A 129 -0.67 12.96 -7.41
N VAL A 130 -1.92 13.42 -7.41
CA VAL A 130 -2.92 13.04 -6.39
C VAL A 130 -3.21 11.53 -6.42
N VAL A 131 -3.32 10.93 -7.61
CA VAL A 131 -3.55 9.49 -7.75
C VAL A 131 -2.38 8.68 -7.20
N GLU A 132 -1.14 9.05 -7.52
CA GLU A 132 0.04 8.36 -6.97
C GLU A 132 0.12 8.54 -5.44
N ALA A 133 -0.10 9.76 -4.93
CA ALA A 133 -0.13 10.04 -3.50
C ALA A 133 -1.18 9.18 -2.78
N ALA A 134 -2.38 9.09 -3.34
CA ALA A 134 -3.46 8.29 -2.79
C ALA A 134 -3.13 6.79 -2.80
N VAL A 135 -2.52 6.27 -3.88
CA VAL A 135 -2.05 4.87 -3.91
C VAL A 135 -1.03 4.60 -2.80
N GLY A 136 -0.06 5.51 -2.62
CA GLY A 136 0.92 5.40 -1.54
C GLY A 136 0.30 5.47 -0.15
N ALA A 137 -0.65 6.38 0.05
CA ALA A 137 -1.42 6.51 1.29
C ALA A 137 -2.24 5.24 1.56
N THR A 138 -2.91 4.69 0.55
CA THR A 138 -3.64 3.43 0.67
C THR A 138 -2.69 2.32 1.08
N GLN A 139 -1.55 2.14 0.40
CA GLN A 139 -0.57 1.11 0.79
C GLN A 139 -0.11 1.26 2.25
N GLY A 140 0.20 2.46 2.71
CA GLY A 140 0.54 2.70 4.12
C GLY A 140 -0.63 2.40 5.07
N ALA A 141 -1.86 2.78 4.70
CA ALA A 141 -3.06 2.52 5.50
C ALA A 141 -3.33 1.01 5.62
N LEU A 142 -3.13 0.24 4.55
CA LEU A 142 -3.25 -1.22 4.56
C LEU A 142 -2.31 -1.85 5.58
N VAL A 143 -1.05 -1.38 5.64
CA VAL A 143 -0.07 -1.84 6.64
C VAL A 143 -0.54 -1.52 8.06
N MET A 144 -1.04 -0.31 8.29
CA MET A 144 -1.55 0.07 9.60
C MET A 144 -2.77 -0.76 10.02
N THR A 145 -3.70 -0.99 9.10
CA THR A 145 -4.87 -1.86 9.36
C THR A 145 -4.42 -3.29 9.66
N ALA A 146 -3.44 -3.82 8.92
CA ALA A 146 -2.85 -5.14 9.18
C ALA A 146 -2.24 -5.24 10.58
N ILE A 147 -1.43 -4.25 10.98
CA ILE A 147 -0.82 -4.17 12.31
C ILE A 147 -1.91 -4.10 13.39
N MET A 148 -2.86 -3.18 13.26
CA MET A 148 -3.93 -2.99 14.25
C MET A 148 -4.79 -4.25 14.40
N GLY A 149 -5.18 -4.87 13.28
CA GLY A 149 -5.98 -6.08 13.28
C GLY A 149 -5.25 -7.26 13.92
N TYR A 150 -3.95 -7.43 13.64
CA TYR A 150 -3.13 -8.47 14.27
C TYR A 150 -3.04 -8.31 15.80
N HIS A 151 -2.79 -7.08 16.28
CA HIS A 151 -2.73 -6.80 17.70
C HIS A 151 -4.09 -7.01 18.39
N LEU A 152 -5.19 -6.60 17.76
CA LEU A 152 -6.54 -6.81 18.26
C LEU A 152 -6.86 -8.31 18.40
N ALA A 153 -6.46 -9.12 17.42
CA ALA A 153 -6.64 -10.57 17.45
C ALA A 153 -5.87 -11.22 18.61
N ILE A 154 -4.64 -10.77 18.89
CA ILE A 154 -3.87 -11.22 20.06
C ILE A 154 -4.60 -10.86 21.35
N VAL A 155 -5.08 -9.62 21.48
CA VAL A 155 -5.80 -9.16 22.68
C VAL A 155 -7.06 -9.99 22.93
N PHE A 156 -7.87 -10.25 21.91
CA PHE A 156 -9.06 -11.09 22.05
C PHE A 156 -8.73 -12.52 22.48
N LYS A 157 -7.66 -13.10 21.91
CA LYS A 157 -7.18 -14.42 22.30
C LYS A 157 -6.73 -14.47 23.77
N LEU A 158 -6.06 -13.41 24.25
CA LEU A 158 -5.60 -13.33 25.65
C LEU A 158 -6.75 -13.16 26.65
N ILE A 159 -7.84 -12.48 26.26
CA ILE A 159 -9.02 -12.27 27.12
C ILE A 159 -9.96 -13.49 27.09
N GLY A 160 -9.65 -14.54 26.34
CA GLY A 160 -10.49 -15.73 26.22
C GLY A 160 -11.77 -15.49 25.39
N MET A 161 -11.82 -14.39 24.65
CA MET A 161 -12.90 -14.08 23.70
C MET A 161 -12.59 -14.72 22.36
N THR A 162 -12.52 -16.05 22.31
CA THR A 162 -12.51 -16.79 21.04
C THR A 162 -13.90 -17.39 20.82
N GLY A 163 -14.68 -16.73 19.96
CA GLY A 163 -15.82 -17.36 19.30
C GLY A 163 -15.37 -18.25 18.15
#